data_AF-A0A963ML71-F1
#
_entry.id   AF-A0A963ML71-F1
#
_cell.length_a   1.000
_cell.length_b   1.000
_cell.length_c   1.000
_cell.angle_alpha   90.00
_cell.angle_beta   90.00
_cell.angle_gamma   90.00
#
_symmetry.space_group_name_H-M   'P 1'
#
loop_
_entity.id
_entity.type
_entity.pdbx_description
1 polymer ?
#
loop_
_entity_poly.entity_id
_entity_poly.type
_entity_poly.pdbx_seq_one_letter_code
_entity_poly.pdbx_strand_id
1 'polypeptide(L)' 'MKKVLILGVNGFIGHHLSQRILASTDWQVYGMDINSERVSDLLDDPRFHFFEGDIMISKEWIE' A
#
# COMPACT_ATOMS: atom_id res chain seq x y z
N MET A 1 7.33 14.53 -6.68
CA MET A 1 6.29 13.52 -6.38
C MET A 1 6.48 12.99 -4.97
N LYS A 2 5.39 12.89 -4.19
CA LYS A 2 5.43 12.32 -2.83
C LYS A 2 5.25 10.80 -2.88
N LYS A 3 5.90 10.09 -1.94
CA LYS A 3 5.74 8.65 -1.72
C LYS A 3 5.14 8.43 -0.35
N VAL A 4 4.08 7.62 -0.26
CA VAL A 4 3.36 7.33 0.98
C VAL A 4 3.51 5.84 1.29
N LEU A 5 4.01 5.51 2.47
CA LEU A 5 4.09 4.14 2.98
C LEU A 5 2.89 3.87 3.91
N ILE A 6 2.19 2.76 3.67
CA ILE A 6 1.07 2.28 4.50
C ILE A 6 1.40 0.85 4.94
N LEU A 7 1.66 0.67 6.24
CA LEU A 7 1.81 -0.65 6.86
C LEU A 7 0.45 -1.10 7.39
N GLY A 8 -0.03 -2.27 6.99
CA GLY A 8 -1.42 -2.68 7.19
C GLY A 8 -2.36 -2.16 6.09
N VAL A 9 -1.90 -2.15 4.83
CA VAL A 9 -2.63 -1.53 3.71
C VAL A 9 -3.91 -2.29 3.34
N ASN A 10 -4.01 -3.58 3.66
CA ASN A 10 -5.14 -4.45 3.31
C ASN A 10 -6.33 -4.29 4.26
N GLY A 11 -6.29 -3.28 5.14
CA GLY A 11 -7.38 -2.91 6.06
C GLY A 11 -8.35 -1.86 5.51
N PHE A 12 -9.34 -1.49 6.32
CA PHE A 12 -10.37 -0.48 5.98
C PHE A 12 -9.75 0.88 5.59
N ILE A 13 -8.80 1.38 6.40
CA ILE A 13 -8.15 2.66 6.15
C ILE A 13 -7.25 2.55 4.92
N GLY A 14 -6.42 1.50 4.83
CA GLY A 14 -5.46 1.33 3.74
C GLY A 14 -6.12 1.25 2.38
N HIS A 15 -7.22 0.51 2.24
CA HIS A 15 -8.01 0.43 1.01
C HIS A 15 -8.55 1.80 0.58
N HIS A 16 -9.34 2.47 1.43
CA HIS A 16 -9.97 3.74 1.06
C HIS A 16 -8.98 4.89 0.91
N LEU A 17 -7.93 4.93 1.74
CA LEU A 17 -6.88 5.93 1.64
C LEU A 17 -6.10 5.76 0.33
N SER A 18 -5.72 4.53 -0.03
CA SER A 18 -5.02 4.26 -1.29
C SER A 18 -5.86 4.68 -2.49
N GLN A 19 -7.13 4.28 -2.54
CA GLN A 19 -8.05 4.73 -3.59
C GLN A 19 -8.13 6.26 -3.69
N ARG A 20 -8.26 6.95 -2.55
CA ARG A 20 -8.32 8.42 -2.53
C ARG A 20 -7.03 9.04 -3.07
N ILE A 21 -5.87 8.57 -2.62
CA ILE A 21 -4.56 9.10 -3.07
C ILE A 21 -4.41 8.92 -4.58
N LEU A 22 -4.68 7.73 -5.10
CA LEU A 22 -4.56 7.41 -6.53
C LEU A 22 -5.54 8.25 -7.37
N ALA A 23 -6.75 8.48 -6.87
CA ALA A 23 -7.77 9.25 -7.60
C ALA A 23 -7.54 10.76 -7.61
N SER A 24 -6.97 11.35 -6.54
CA SER A 24 -6.95 12.81 -6.38
C SER A 24 -5.56 13.45 -6.31
N THR A 25 -4.49 12.67 -6.48
CA THR A 25 -3.11 13.17 -6.39
C THR A 25 -2.19 12.53 -7.43
N ASP A 26 -0.97 13.05 -7.56
CA ASP A 26 0.13 12.49 -8.34
C ASP A 26 1.07 11.62 -7.47
N TRP A 27 0.65 11.21 -6.26
CA TRP A 27 1.51 10.51 -5.32
C TRP A 27 1.60 9.03 -5.65
N GLN A 28 2.66 8.40 -5.15
CA GLN A 28 2.85 6.95 -5.21
C GLN A 28 2.54 6.34 -3.84
N VAL A 29 1.81 5.23 -3.84
CA VAL A 29 1.44 4.47 -2.65
C VAL A 29 2.28 3.20 -2.60
N TYR A 30 2.94 3.00 -1.47
CA TYR A 30 3.68 1.79 -1.12
C TYR A 30 2.93 1.14 0.03
N GLY A 31 2.32 0.00 -0.21
CA GLY A 31 1.52 -0.73 0.75
C GLY A 31 2.19 -2.02 1.17
N MET A 32 2.21 -2.30 2.48
CA MET A 32 2.67 -3.59 3.01
C MET A 32 1.57 -4.23 3.85
N ASP A 33 1.32 -5.51 3.62
CA ASP A 33 0.44 -6.33 4.45
C ASP A 33 0.76 -7.82 4.21
N ILE A 34 0.19 -8.70 5.01
CA ILE A 34 0.38 -10.16 4.89
C ILE A 34 -0.46 -10.71 3.72
N ASN A 35 -1.56 -10.04 3.36
CA ASN A 35 -2.43 -10.41 2.25
C ASN A 35 -2.86 -9.18 1.43
N SER A 36 -3.51 -9.37 0.28
CA SER A 36 -3.85 -8.28 -0.66
C SER A 36 -5.30 -8.25 -1.14
N GLU A 37 -6.19 -9.08 -0.59
CA GLU A 37 -7.54 -9.28 -1.14
C GLU A 37 -8.37 -7.99 -1.22
N ARG A 38 -8.24 -7.08 -0.24
CA ARG A 38 -8.96 -5.80 -0.22
C ARG A 38 -8.32 -4.73 -1.09
N VAL A 39 -7.08 -4.91 -1.55
CA VAL A 39 -6.39 -3.96 -2.43
C VAL A 39 -6.09 -4.55 -3.80
N SER A 40 -6.68 -5.72 -4.09
CA SER A 40 -6.48 -6.47 -5.34
C SER A 40 -6.86 -5.66 -6.57
N ASP A 41 -7.87 -4.80 -6.46
CA ASP A 41 -8.32 -3.86 -7.50
C ASP A 41 -7.31 -2.74 -7.79
N LEU A 42 -6.34 -2.51 -6.90
CA LEU A 42 -5.34 -1.47 -7.02
C LEU A 42 -4.00 -1.99 -7.59
N LEU A 43 -3.81 -3.31 -7.68
CA LEU A 43 -2.52 -3.92 -8.05
C LEU A 43 -2.06 -3.57 -9.48
N ASP A 44 -3.00 -3.25 -10.37
CA ASP A 44 -2.71 -2.86 -11.76
C ASP A 44 -2.44 -1.34 -11.92
N ASP A 45 -2.63 -0.51 -10.87
CA ASP A 45 -2.31 0.92 -10.96
C ASP A 45 -0.78 1.12 -10.87
N PRO A 46 -0.13 1.77 -11.86
CA PRO A 46 1.33 1.94 -11.89
C PRO A 46 1.88 2.78 -10.72
N ARG A 47 1.04 3.45 -9.95
CA ARG A 47 1.40 4.24 -8.76
C ARG A 47 1.11 3.50 -7.45
N PHE A 48 0.54 2.30 -7.50
CA PHE A 48 0.34 1.44 -6.35
C PHE A 48 1.37 0.29 -6.35
N HIS A 49 2.15 0.20 -5.28
CA HIS A 49 3.20 -0.80 -5.11
C HIS A 49 2.87 -1.61 -3.86
N PHE A 50 2.54 -2.89 -4.04
CA PHE A 50 2.24 -3.80 -2.93
C PHE A 50 3.44 -4.68 -2.60
N PHE A 51 3.70 -4.86 -1.32
CA PHE A 51 4.72 -5.77 -0.79
C PHE A 51 4.07 -6.69 0.24
N GLU A 52 4.24 -8.00 0.05
CA GLU A 52 3.80 -8.97 1.04
C GLU A 52 4.82 -9.02 2.19
N GLY A 53 4.39 -8.76 3.42
CA GLY A 53 5.29 -8.73 4.57
C GLY A 53 4.61 -8.53 5.91
N ASP A 54 5.26 -9.02 6.96
CA ASP A 54 4.87 -8.83 8.36
C ASP A 54 5.90 -7.92 9.05
N ILE A 55 5.44 -6.83 9.68
CA ILE A 55 6.28 -5.86 10.40
C ILE A 55 7.13 -6.50 11.52
N MET A 56 6.68 -7.64 12.07
CA MET A 56 7.40 -8.33 13.13
C MET A 56 8.59 -9.14 12.61
N ILE A 57 8.56 -9.53 11.33
CA ILE A 57 9.53 -10.43 10.69
C ILE A 57 10.42 -9.68 9.70
N SER A 58 9.82 -8.85 8.84
CA SER A 58 10.46 -8.17 7.70
C SER A 58 11.20 -6.89 8.09
N LYS A 59 11.95 -6.90 9.20
CA LYS A 59 12.61 -5.68 9.75
C LYS A 59 13.60 -5.05 8.77
N GLU A 60 14.37 -5.87 8.04
CA GLU A 60 15.33 -5.41 7.03
C GLU A 60 14.68 -4.74 5.81
N TRP A 61 13.37 -4.91 5.62
CA TRP A 61 12.62 -4.28 4.53
C TRP A 61 12.12 -2.88 4.87
N ILE A 62 12.07 -2.55 6.17
CA ILE A 62 11.57 -1.28 6.68
C ILE A 62 12.73 -0.31 7.01
N GLU A 63 13.92 -0.84 7.30
CA GLU A 63 15.17 -0.07 7.47
C GLU A 63 15.78 0.38 6.13
#